data_AF-A0A9P4L794-F1
#
_entry.id   AF-A0A9P4L794-F1
#
_cell.length_a   1.000
_cell.length_b   1.000
_cell.length_c   1.000
_cell.angle_alpha   90.00
_cell.angle_beta   90.00
_cell.angle_gamma   90.00
#
_symmetry.space_group_name_H-M   'P 1'
#
loop_
_entity.id
_entity.type
_entity.pdbx_description
1 polymer ?
#
loop_
_entity_poly.entity_id
_entity_poly.type
_entity_poly.pdbx_seq_one_letter_code
_entity_poly.pdbx_strand_id
1 'polypeptide(L)'
;MGLREMKSRIFKSKPKSPNEPPPIPTTSALHVPPPIQRQQPQKVLQKQPEKIAYVTAENIRELRELIRYRYALDVEIWSMRDVKWYQRDTLHAKMTRSDAALTTIKSTLDSWDRPEFFETQDEYARFREIKRKIVSGDKRNWTANPPWEKQEMNQSTGPFEKDGRPLQYDIRVSMTRS
;
A
#
# COMPACT_ATOMS: atom_id res chain seq x y z
N MET A 1 29.43 23.80 40.67
CA MET A 1 28.63 22.92 41.55
C MET A 1 27.25 22.72 40.93
N GLY A 2 26.76 21.48 40.82
CA GLY A 2 25.37 21.21 40.44
C GLY A 2 25.15 19.95 39.58
N LEU A 3 25.71 18.79 39.95
CA LEU A 3 25.28 17.50 39.41
C LEU A 3 23.84 17.23 39.87
N ARG A 4 22.89 17.08 38.94
CA ARG A 4 21.55 16.55 39.24
C ARG A 4 21.48 15.09 38.83
N GLU A 5 21.45 14.21 39.82
CA GLU A 5 21.05 12.81 39.70
C GLU A 5 19.61 12.70 39.17
N MET A 6 19.40 11.91 38.12
CA MET A 6 18.08 11.40 37.77
C MET A 6 18.03 9.91 38.08
N LYS A 7 17.23 9.59 39.09
CA LYS A 7 16.95 8.25 39.61
C LYS A 7 16.23 7.42 38.57
N SER A 8 16.85 6.32 38.15
CA SER A 8 16.29 5.27 37.31
C SER A 8 15.19 4.51 38.05
N ARG A 9 13.95 4.59 37.56
CA ARG A 9 12.87 3.69 38.00
C ARG A 9 12.97 2.39 37.21
N ILE A 10 13.55 1.38 37.86
CA ILE A 10 13.63 0.00 37.40
C ILE A 10 12.22 -0.62 37.46
N PHE A 11 11.58 -0.82 36.32
CA PHE A 11 10.36 -1.62 36.22
C PHE A 11 10.73 -3.11 36.36
N LYS A 12 10.37 -3.71 37.51
CA LYS A 12 10.45 -5.16 37.73
C LYS A 12 9.29 -5.83 37.00
N SER A 13 9.57 -6.47 35.86
CA SER A 13 8.64 -7.38 35.19
C SER A 13 8.50 -8.68 35.97
N LYS A 14 7.26 -9.10 36.26
CA LYS A 14 6.93 -10.38 36.89
C LYS A 14 7.39 -11.57 36.02
N PRO A 15 7.97 -12.63 36.60
CA PRO A 15 8.22 -13.88 35.88
C PRO A 15 6.90 -14.60 35.59
N LYS A 16 6.74 -15.04 34.35
CA LYS A 16 5.60 -15.83 33.85
C LYS A 16 5.86 -17.31 34.21
N SER A 17 4.96 -17.90 35.00
CA SER A 17 5.01 -19.32 35.40
C SER A 17 4.89 -20.25 34.19
N PRO A 18 5.72 -21.31 34.07
CA PRO A 18 5.61 -22.31 33.02
C PRO A 18 5.09 -23.63 33.62
N ASN A 19 3.77 -23.86 33.57
CA ASN A 19 3.17 -25.21 33.45
C ASN A 19 1.65 -25.11 33.59
N GLU A 20 0.94 -25.03 32.47
CA GLU A 20 -0.42 -25.57 32.39
C GLU A 20 -0.49 -26.47 31.16
N PRO A 21 -0.90 -27.74 31.30
CA PRO A 21 -1.12 -28.64 30.18
C PRO A 21 -2.33 -28.18 29.34
N PRO A 22 -2.36 -28.49 28.03
CA PRO A 22 -3.46 -28.08 27.17
C PRO A 22 -4.77 -28.76 27.58
N PRO A 23 -5.91 -28.04 27.54
CA PRO A 23 -7.22 -28.66 27.74
C PRO A 23 -7.54 -29.59 26.57
N ILE A 24 -7.95 -30.80 26.92
CA ILE A 24 -8.37 -31.87 26.01
C ILE A 24 -9.70 -31.45 25.34
N PRO A 25 -9.91 -31.71 24.03
CA PRO A 25 -11.20 -31.48 23.39
C PRO A 25 -12.23 -32.52 23.90
N THR A 26 -13.12 -32.07 24.80
CA THR A 26 -14.29 -32.85 25.24
C THR A 26 -15.34 -32.90 24.13
N THR A 27 -15.47 -34.10 23.58
CA THR A 27 -16.71 -34.82 23.23
C THR A 27 -17.89 -34.01 22.66
N SER A 28 -18.08 -34.21 21.35
CA SER A 28 -19.34 -34.29 20.60
C SER A 28 -20.63 -34.20 21.44
N ALA A 29 -21.22 -33.00 21.49
CA ALA A 29 -22.64 -32.85 21.76
C ALA A 29 -23.38 -32.80 20.41
N LEU A 30 -24.24 -33.80 20.18
CA LEU A 30 -25.25 -33.81 19.12
C LEU A 30 -26.08 -32.52 19.19
N HIS A 31 -25.77 -31.58 18.30
CA HIS A 31 -26.54 -30.36 18.11
C HIS A 31 -27.82 -30.71 17.36
N VAL A 32 -28.92 -30.87 18.10
CA VAL A 32 -30.27 -30.92 17.54
C VAL A 32 -30.56 -29.56 16.92
N PRO A 33 -30.83 -29.45 15.61
CA PRO A 33 -31.13 -28.18 14.98
C PRO A 33 -32.44 -27.62 15.56
N PRO A 34 -32.49 -26.34 15.96
CA PRO A 34 -33.71 -25.72 16.44
C PRO A 34 -34.78 -25.64 15.34
N PRO A 35 -36.07 -25.61 15.71
CA PRO A 35 -37.18 -25.53 14.76
C PRO A 35 -37.04 -24.29 13.88
N ILE A 36 -37.15 -24.51 12.56
CA ILE A 36 -37.09 -23.52 11.50
C ILE A 36 -38.13 -22.43 11.79
N GLN A 37 -37.68 -21.28 12.30
CA GLN A 37 -38.53 -20.12 12.47
C GLN A 37 -38.94 -19.64 11.08
N ARG A 38 -40.25 -19.69 10.80
CA ARG A 38 -40.87 -19.12 9.59
C ARG A 38 -40.38 -17.69 9.40
N GLN A 39 -39.57 -17.48 8.36
CA GLN A 39 -39.07 -16.18 7.97
C GLN A 39 -40.27 -15.28 7.67
N GLN A 40 -40.45 -14.26 8.49
CA GLN A 40 -41.40 -13.19 8.17
C GLN A 40 -40.95 -12.51 6.87
N PRO A 41 -41.88 -12.10 5.99
CA PRO A 41 -41.54 -11.40 4.76
C PRO A 41 -40.75 -10.13 5.11
N GLN A 42 -39.46 -10.14 4.78
CA GLN A 42 -38.57 -9.00 4.97
C GLN A 42 -39.14 -7.83 4.17
N LYS A 43 -39.60 -6.79 4.88
CA LYS A 43 -39.93 -5.48 4.30
C LYS A 43 -38.71 -5.06 3.49
N VAL A 44 -38.85 -5.10 2.16
CA VAL A 44 -37.85 -4.64 1.21
C VAL A 44 -37.63 -3.16 1.50
N LEU A 45 -36.55 -2.85 2.21
CA LEU A 45 -36.15 -1.50 2.55
C LEU A 45 -35.87 -0.79 1.22
N GLN A 46 -36.82 0.04 0.77
CA GLN A 46 -36.67 0.88 -0.40
C GLN A 46 -35.47 1.78 -0.16
N LYS A 47 -34.34 1.40 -0.77
CA LYS A 47 -33.09 2.13 -0.73
C LYS A 47 -33.35 3.46 -1.44
N GLN A 48 -33.46 4.53 -0.67
CA GLN A 48 -33.64 5.87 -1.24
C GLN A 48 -32.52 6.15 -2.26
N PRO A 49 -32.83 6.88 -3.35
CA PRO A 49 -31.84 7.18 -4.38
C PRO A 49 -30.64 7.88 -3.73
N GLU A 50 -29.48 7.22 -3.79
CA GLU A 50 -28.22 7.75 -3.29
C GLU A 50 -27.97 9.07 -4.02
N LYS A 51 -27.99 10.19 -3.29
CA LYS A 51 -27.61 11.49 -3.84
C LYS A 51 -26.17 11.38 -4.32
N ILE A 52 -25.98 11.42 -5.63
CA ILE A 52 -24.66 11.38 -6.26
C ILE A 52 -23.90 12.62 -5.78
N ALA A 53 -22.87 12.42 -4.96
CA ALA A 53 -22.05 13.50 -4.43
C ALA A 53 -20.91 13.80 -5.42
N TYR A 54 -21.02 14.89 -6.16
CA TYR A 54 -19.97 15.35 -7.09
C TYR A 54 -18.62 15.52 -6.38
N VAL A 55 -17.52 15.31 -7.11
CA VAL A 55 -16.18 15.61 -6.59
C VAL A 55 -16.07 17.11 -6.35
N THR A 56 -15.93 17.51 -5.10
CA THR A 56 -15.80 18.93 -4.73
C THR A 56 -14.35 19.40 -4.85
N ALA A 57 -14.15 20.72 -4.90
CA ALA A 57 -12.82 21.32 -4.85
C ALA A 57 -12.05 20.96 -3.57
N GLU A 58 -12.76 20.77 -2.45
CA GLU A 58 -12.16 20.35 -1.19
C GLU A 58 -11.61 18.92 -1.28
N ASN A 59 -12.37 17.99 -1.87
CA ASN A 59 -11.90 16.62 -2.10
C ASN A 59 -10.59 16.61 -2.93
N ILE A 60 -10.51 17.44 -3.97
CA ILE A 60 -9.30 17.57 -4.81
C ILE A 60 -8.14 18.14 -4.00
N ARG A 61 -8.40 19.11 -3.11
CA ARG A 61 -7.39 19.69 -2.22
C ARG A 61 -6.84 18.66 -1.25
N GLU A 62 -7.72 17.89 -0.60
CA GLU A 62 -7.33 16.80 0.29
C GLU A 62 -6.45 15.76 -0.42
N LEU A 63 -6.84 15.35 -1.64
CA LEU A 63 -6.04 14.44 -2.45
C LEU A 63 -4.65 15.01 -2.78
N ARG A 64 -4.56 16.31 -3.09
CA ARG A 64 -3.27 16.98 -3.33
C ARG A 64 -2.39 17.01 -2.09
N GLU A 65 -2.95 17.30 -0.92
CA GLU A 65 -2.17 17.27 0.34
C GLU A 65 -1.70 15.85 0.65
N LEU A 66 -2.53 14.84 0.39
CA LEU A 66 -2.14 13.43 0.56
C LEU A 66 -0.99 13.03 -0.38
N ILE A 67 -1.02 13.49 -1.63
CA ILE A 67 0.09 13.28 -2.60
C ILE A 67 1.37 13.97 -2.12
N ARG A 68 1.29 15.22 -1.66
CA ARG A 68 2.46 15.95 -1.12
C ARG A 68 3.03 15.28 0.11
N TYR A 69 2.16 14.83 1.02
CA TYR A 69 2.55 14.10 2.22
C TYR A 69 3.30 12.82 1.87
N ARG A 70 2.77 12.02 0.93
CA ARG A 70 3.47 10.84 0.44
C ARG A 70 4.84 11.18 -0.16
N TYR A 71 4.90 12.22 -1.01
CA TYR A 71 6.16 12.63 -1.62
C TYR A 71 7.20 13.09 -0.58
N ALA A 72 6.79 13.83 0.44
CA ALA A 72 7.66 14.22 1.54
C ALA A 72 8.25 12.99 2.25
N LEU A 73 7.42 11.98 2.55
CA LEU A 73 7.89 10.71 3.10
C LEU A 73 8.85 9.98 2.15
N ASP A 74 8.55 9.91 0.84
CA ASP A 74 9.42 9.28 -0.15
C ASP A 74 10.82 9.93 -0.17
N VAL A 75 10.88 11.27 -0.13
CA VAL A 75 12.14 12.03 -0.08
C VAL A 75 12.89 11.74 1.21
N GLU A 76 12.21 11.75 2.36
CA GLU A 76 12.83 11.42 3.65
C GLU A 76 13.39 9.99 3.66
N ILE A 77 12.61 9.02 3.18
CA ILE A 77 13.02 7.62 3.10
C ILE A 77 14.26 7.48 2.22
N TRP A 78 14.23 8.10 1.05
CA TRP A 78 15.35 8.06 0.10
C TRP A 78 16.62 8.73 0.63
N SER A 79 16.46 9.83 1.37
CA SER A 79 17.59 10.53 2.01
C SER A 79 18.32 9.67 3.04
N MET A 80 17.61 8.68 3.63
CA MET A 80 18.13 7.77 4.65
C MET A 80 18.46 6.37 4.10
N ARG A 81 18.77 6.24 2.80
CA ARG A 81 19.10 4.93 2.21
C ARG A 81 20.34 4.25 2.80
N ASP A 82 21.33 5.03 3.25
CA ASP A 82 22.61 4.54 3.79
C ASP A 82 22.60 4.43 5.33
N VAL A 83 21.42 4.18 5.90
CA VAL A 83 21.19 4.18 7.34
C VAL A 83 21.74 2.92 8.02
N LYS A 84 22.25 3.08 9.25
CA LYS A 84 22.70 1.94 10.08
C LYS A 84 21.51 1.09 10.53
N TRP A 85 21.77 -0.19 10.79
CA TRP A 85 20.72 -1.19 11.09
C TRP A 85 19.77 -0.76 12.22
N TYR A 86 20.28 -0.16 13.29
CA TYR A 86 19.49 0.23 14.47
C TYR A 86 18.55 1.43 14.23
N GLN A 87 18.75 2.18 13.15
CA GLN A 87 17.89 3.30 12.76
C GLN A 87 16.79 2.86 11.77
N ARG A 88 16.85 1.62 11.27
CA ARG A 88 15.89 1.09 10.28
C ARG A 88 14.48 1.00 10.83
N ASP A 89 14.30 0.76 12.13
CA ASP A 89 12.96 0.66 12.74
C ASP A 89 12.16 1.96 12.60
N THR A 90 12.82 3.10 12.81
CA THR A 90 12.19 4.42 12.63
C THR A 90 11.87 4.67 11.16
N LEU A 91 12.74 4.22 10.26
CA LEU A 91 12.54 4.35 8.82
C LEU A 91 11.39 3.47 8.32
N HIS A 92 11.27 2.25 8.85
CA HIS A 92 10.20 1.32 8.52
C HIS A 92 8.83 1.92 8.84
N ALA A 93 8.68 2.61 9.99
CA ALA A 93 7.44 3.31 10.30
C ALA A 93 7.07 4.39 9.26
N LYS A 94 8.07 5.11 8.71
CA LYS A 94 7.84 6.08 7.63
C LYS A 94 7.46 5.39 6.32
N MET A 95 8.10 4.27 6.00
CA MET A 95 7.80 3.47 4.82
C MET A 95 6.36 2.95 4.85
N THR A 96 5.92 2.38 5.97
CA THR A 96 4.52 1.94 6.15
C THR A 96 3.54 3.09 5.94
N ARG A 97 3.84 4.29 6.45
CA ARG A 97 2.99 5.47 6.25
C ARG A 97 2.95 5.91 4.78
N SER A 98 4.07 5.86 4.07
CA SER A 98 4.10 6.20 2.63
C SER A 98 3.29 5.20 1.80
N ASP A 99 3.44 3.90 2.09
CA ASP A 99 2.69 2.85 1.38
C ASP A 99 1.18 2.90 1.71
N ALA A 100 0.82 3.20 2.96
CA ALA A 100 -0.56 3.46 3.35
C ALA A 100 -1.13 4.67 2.61
N ALA A 101 -0.39 5.79 2.54
CA ALA A 101 -0.82 6.97 1.80
C ALA A 101 -1.00 6.67 0.30
N LEU A 102 -0.10 5.89 -0.31
CA LEU A 102 -0.27 5.44 -1.70
C LEU A 102 -1.55 4.63 -1.90
N THR A 103 -1.83 3.72 -0.96
CA THR A 103 -3.04 2.88 -0.99
C THR A 103 -4.30 3.74 -0.89
N THR A 104 -4.30 4.71 0.02
CA THR A 104 -5.42 5.67 0.15
C THR A 104 -5.59 6.49 -1.13
N ILE A 105 -4.51 7.02 -1.73
CA ILE A 105 -4.57 7.76 -3.01
C ILE A 105 -5.21 6.91 -4.10
N LYS A 106 -4.77 5.65 -4.26
CA LYS A 106 -5.33 4.74 -5.27
C LYS A 106 -6.81 4.47 -5.00
N SER A 107 -7.17 4.15 -3.76
CA SER A 107 -8.56 3.90 -3.36
C SER A 107 -9.47 5.10 -3.62
N THR A 108 -9.02 6.33 -3.30
CA THR A 108 -9.76 7.57 -3.60
C THR A 108 -9.93 7.79 -5.10
N LEU A 109 -8.90 7.53 -5.90
CA LEU A 109 -9.00 7.63 -7.36
C LEU A 109 -9.89 6.51 -7.97
N ASP A 110 -9.94 5.34 -7.36
CA ASP A 110 -10.82 4.26 -7.80
C ASP A 110 -12.28 4.55 -7.44
N SER A 111 -12.54 5.14 -6.27
CA SER A 111 -13.91 5.50 -5.87
C SER A 111 -14.50 6.62 -6.75
N TRP A 112 -13.67 7.52 -7.28
CA TRP A 112 -14.09 8.57 -8.21
C TRP A 112 -14.16 8.14 -9.67
N ASP A 113 -13.82 6.89 -10.03
CA ASP A 113 -13.76 6.44 -11.43
C ASP A 113 -15.14 6.10 -12.01
N ARG A 114 -16.06 7.06 -11.91
CA ARG A 114 -17.39 7.01 -12.52
C ARG A 114 -17.71 8.37 -13.13
N PRO A 115 -18.31 8.42 -14.33
CA PRO A 115 -18.64 9.68 -14.99
C PRO A 115 -19.67 10.51 -14.20
N GLU A 116 -20.50 9.85 -13.39
CA GLU A 116 -21.53 10.46 -12.54
C GLU A 116 -20.98 11.46 -11.51
N PHE A 117 -19.71 11.35 -11.13
CA PHE A 117 -19.08 12.25 -10.16
C PHE A 117 -18.57 13.57 -10.75
N PHE A 118 -18.66 13.75 -12.06
CA PHE A 118 -18.14 14.91 -12.80
C PHE A 118 -19.26 15.65 -13.51
N GLU A 119 -19.13 16.97 -13.62
CA GLU A 119 -20.13 17.81 -14.27
C GLU A 119 -20.08 17.68 -15.80
N THR A 120 -18.87 17.50 -16.34
CA THR A 120 -18.64 17.39 -17.79
C THR A 120 -17.80 16.16 -18.15
N GLN A 121 -18.03 15.65 -19.36
CA GLN A 121 -17.25 14.51 -19.88
C GLN A 121 -15.75 14.84 -20.04
N ASP A 122 -15.42 16.10 -20.33
CA ASP A 122 -14.04 16.57 -20.47
C ASP A 122 -13.29 16.57 -19.13
N GLU A 123 -13.97 16.85 -18.02
CA GLU A 123 -13.40 16.71 -16.67
C GLU A 123 -13.11 15.26 -16.35
N TYR A 124 -14.05 14.36 -16.64
CA TYR A 124 -13.85 12.93 -16.43
C TYR A 124 -12.70 12.39 -17.30
N ALA A 125 -12.59 12.84 -18.55
CA ALA A 125 -11.47 12.47 -19.43
C ALA A 125 -10.12 12.92 -18.86
N ARG A 126 -10.01 14.17 -18.38
CA ARG A 126 -8.82 14.70 -17.70
C ARG A 126 -8.49 13.93 -16.44
N PHE A 127 -9.50 13.61 -15.64
CA PHE A 127 -9.35 12.79 -14.45
C PHE A 127 -8.75 11.41 -14.77
N ARG A 128 -9.28 10.71 -15.78
CA ARG A 128 -8.75 9.40 -16.20
C ARG A 128 -7.29 9.48 -16.66
N GLU A 129 -6.90 10.55 -17.34
CA GLU A 129 -5.49 10.75 -17.72
C GLU A 129 -4.59 10.89 -16.48
N ILE A 130 -5.01 11.69 -15.50
CA ILE A 130 -4.28 11.89 -14.24
C ILE A 130 -4.19 10.57 -13.46
N LYS A 131 -5.32 9.87 -13.30
CA LYS A 131 -5.38 8.55 -12.66
C LYS A 131 -4.40 7.59 -13.33
N ARG A 132 -4.43 7.50 -14.66
CA ARG A 132 -3.50 6.68 -15.43
C ARG A 132 -2.05 7.03 -15.09
N LYS A 133 -1.65 8.30 -15.11
CA LYS A 133 -0.27 8.71 -14.78
C LYS A 133 0.16 8.34 -13.36
N ILE A 134 -0.75 8.41 -12.40
CA ILE A 134 -0.47 8.06 -11.00
C ILE A 134 -0.36 6.54 -10.84
N VAL A 135 -1.26 5.78 -11.45
CA VAL A 135 -1.36 4.31 -11.30
C VAL A 135 -0.33 3.58 -12.16
N SER A 136 -0.06 4.06 -13.39
CA SER A 136 0.90 3.45 -14.31
C SER A 136 2.35 3.72 -13.95
N GLY A 137 2.61 4.70 -13.08
CA GLY A 137 3.94 4.90 -12.54
C GLY A 137 4.32 3.69 -11.71
N ASP A 138 5.49 3.11 -11.99
CA ASP A 138 6.10 2.10 -11.12
C ASP A 138 6.51 2.78 -9.80
N LYS A 139 5.50 3.01 -8.95
CA LYS A 139 5.68 3.58 -7.64
C LYS A 139 6.19 2.47 -6.75
N ARG A 140 7.47 2.57 -6.38
CA ARG A 140 8.12 1.66 -5.44
C ARG A 140 7.26 1.53 -4.17
N ASN A 141 6.92 0.29 -3.83
CA ASN A 141 6.41 -0.08 -2.52
C ASN A 141 7.61 -0.19 -1.58
N TRP A 142 7.71 0.71 -0.60
CA TRP A 142 8.91 0.80 0.23
C TRP A 142 9.03 -0.40 1.16
N THR A 143 7.95 -0.82 1.80
CA THR A 143 7.99 -1.99 2.71
C THR A 143 8.40 -3.27 2.00
N ALA A 144 8.00 -3.45 0.74
CA ALA A 144 8.41 -4.59 -0.08
C ALA A 144 9.83 -4.45 -0.67
N ASN A 145 10.27 -3.21 -0.93
CA ASN A 145 11.57 -2.92 -1.56
C ASN A 145 12.28 -1.78 -0.79
N PRO A 146 12.83 -2.08 0.40
CA PRO A 146 13.50 -1.08 1.22
C PRO A 146 14.69 -0.44 0.50
N PRO A 147 15.02 0.83 0.80
CA PRO A 147 16.09 1.54 0.08
C PRO A 147 17.50 0.99 0.37
N TRP A 148 17.69 0.25 1.47
CA TRP A 148 18.96 -0.40 1.81
C TRP A 148 19.11 -1.80 1.23
N GLU A 149 18.03 -2.37 0.70
CA GLU A 149 18.10 -3.64 -0.02
C GLU A 149 18.54 -3.31 -1.43
N LYS A 150 19.67 -3.88 -1.84
CA LYS A 150 20.13 -3.74 -3.21
C LYS A 150 19.02 -4.35 -4.05
N GLN A 151 18.33 -3.51 -4.83
CA GLN A 151 17.56 -4.05 -5.93
C GLN A 151 18.56 -4.84 -6.74
N GLU A 152 18.44 -6.17 -6.70
CA GLU A 152 18.92 -7.00 -7.77
C GLU A 152 18.15 -6.49 -8.98
N MET A 153 18.71 -5.46 -9.63
CA MET A 153 18.33 -5.13 -10.98
C MET A 153 18.43 -6.48 -11.66
N ASN A 154 17.29 -7.03 -12.08
CA ASN A 154 17.25 -8.20 -12.91
C ASN A 154 18.06 -7.85 -14.15
N GLN A 155 19.39 -8.06 -14.07
CA GLN A 155 20.31 -7.91 -15.19
C GLN A 155 20.00 -8.96 -16.26
N SER A 156 19.08 -9.89 -15.97
CA SER A 156 18.53 -10.91 -16.85
C SER A 156 17.74 -10.38 -18.06
N THR A 157 17.62 -9.06 -18.25
CA THR A 157 17.04 -8.47 -19.48
C THR A 157 17.96 -7.47 -20.16
N GLY A 158 19.27 -7.55 -19.88
CA GLY A 158 20.28 -7.03 -20.81
C GLY A 158 20.49 -8.01 -21.96
N PRO A 159 20.86 -7.55 -23.17
CA PRO A 159 21.11 -8.39 -24.33
C PRO A 159 22.49 -9.07 -24.23
N PHE A 160 22.82 -9.59 -23.06
CA PHE A 160 24.05 -10.32 -22.84
C PHE A 160 23.70 -11.80 -22.76
N GLU A 161 24.38 -12.61 -23.56
CA GLU A 161 24.26 -14.06 -23.47
C GLU A 161 24.68 -14.52 -22.06
N LYS A 162 24.25 -15.72 -21.64
CA LYS A 162 24.63 -16.31 -20.33
C LYS A 162 26.14 -16.34 -20.09
N ASP A 163 26.94 -16.21 -21.15
CA ASP A 163 28.39 -16.23 -21.16
C ASP A 163 29.03 -14.83 -21.03
N GLY A 164 28.25 -13.78 -20.78
CA GLY A 164 28.74 -12.41 -20.62
C GLY A 164 29.18 -11.72 -21.93
N ARG A 165 28.84 -12.32 -23.08
CA ARG A 165 29.11 -11.72 -24.39
C ARG A 165 28.00 -10.74 -24.76
N PRO A 166 28.33 -9.54 -25.27
CA PRO A 166 27.32 -8.67 -25.87
C PRO A 166 26.66 -9.42 -27.03
N LEU A 167 25.33 -9.46 -27.08
CA LEU A 167 24.62 -9.95 -28.26
C LEU A 167 25.11 -9.14 -29.46
N GLN A 168 25.83 -9.80 -30.36
CA GLN A 168 26.07 -9.26 -31.68
C GLN A 168 24.73 -9.25 -32.39
N TYR A 169 24.06 -8.09 -32.40
CA TYR A 169 22.99 -7.86 -33.36
C TYR A 169 23.66 -7.97 -34.73
N ASP A 170 23.38 -9.04 -35.46
CA ASP A 170 23.70 -9.13 -36.87
C ASP A 170 22.89 -8.03 -37.58
N ILE A 171 23.49 -6.85 -37.71
CA ILE A 171 22.99 -5.73 -38.51
C ILE A 171 23.21 -6.11 -39.99
N ARG A 172 22.62 -7.22 -40.43
CA ARG A 172 22.41 -7.45 -41.85
C ARG A 172 21.12 -6.76 -42.21
N VAL A 173 21.25 -5.45 -42.39
CA VAL A 173 20.32 -4.62 -43.14
C VAL A 173 20.13 -5.32 -44.48
N SER A 174 19.01 -6.02 -44.63
CA SER A 174 18.50 -6.44 -45.93
C SER A 174 18.11 -5.18 -46.69
N MET A 175 19.11 -4.56 -47.33
CA MET A 175 18.88 -3.67 -48.46
C MET A 175 18.34 -4.53 -49.61
N THR A 176 17.08 -4.93 -49.55
CA THR A 176 16.36 -5.34 -50.75
C THR A 176 15.94 -4.07 -51.47
N ARG A 177 16.83 -3.67 -52.38
CA ARG A 177 16.55 -2.79 -53.51
C ARG A 177 15.49 -3.42 -54.42
N SER A 178 14.73 -2.51 -55.04
CA SER A 178 13.91 -2.64 -56.25
C SER A 178 12.45 -3.05 -56.06
#